data_AF-L0D9K6-F1
#
_entry.id   AF-L0D9K6-F1
#
_cell.length_a   1.000
_cell.length_b   1.000
_cell.length_c   1.000
_cell.angle_alpha   90.00
_cell.angle_beta   90.00
_cell.angle_gamma   90.00
#
_symmetry.space_group_name_H-M   'P 1'
#
loop_
_entity.id
_entity.type
_entity.pdbx_description
1 polymer ?
#
loop_
_entity_poly.entity_id
_entity_poly.type
_entity_poly.pdbx_seq_one_letter_code
_entity_poly.pdbx_strand_id
1 'polypeptide(L)'
;MLLRIAIGWHFLYEGLEKVETTRKAGKSFTAEPYLRFSTGPLAPTFRGLIPDVNSIHKLNPDDRKASWKADVDQIAKHYHFDQAQNDKAQLLLKESEDYADIWFEDHETKENRRKYFVELGKVQKIEQNPNALSYERERAAAKRKDLDVDRRALIADLDARGETLRDAVAQLATPEVREAAGPYVPPRTTIDWVNLSTMWGLVIMGGCLILGLFTPLASLAGAVFLGQIYLSMPPWPGLPPNPMAEGHYFIVNKNLIEMLACLALACLPTGSWIGLDALLFGARRRRRELARELAESESARA
;
A
#
# COMPACT_ATOMS: atom_id res chain seq x y z
N MET A 1 -7.63 10.89 28.50
CA MET A 1 -8.46 9.69 28.29
C MET A 1 -9.35 9.82 27.06
N LEU A 2 -10.25 10.81 27.01
CA LEU A 2 -11.18 10.99 25.87
C LEU A 2 -10.46 11.10 24.51
N LEU A 3 -9.41 11.93 24.43
CA LEU A 3 -8.61 12.06 23.21
C LEU A 3 -7.99 10.73 22.75
N ARG A 4 -7.51 9.90 23.69
CA ARG A 4 -6.95 8.57 23.40
C ARG A 4 -7.99 7.66 22.79
N ILE A 5 -9.19 7.62 23.37
CA ILE A 5 -10.30 6.81 22.88
C ILE A 5 -10.78 7.32 21.51
N ALA A 6 -10.89 8.63 21.32
CA ALA A 6 -11.33 9.22 20.05
C ALA A 6 -10.37 8.90 18.89
N ILE A 7 -9.06 9.07 19.10
CA ILE A 7 -8.04 8.71 18.09
C ILE A 7 -8.00 7.19 17.88
N GLY A 8 -8.04 6.42 18.97
CA GLY A 8 -8.08 4.97 18.88
C GLY A 8 -9.30 4.47 18.11
N TRP A 9 -10.46 5.11 18.30
CA TRP A 9 -11.68 4.84 17.55
C TRP A 9 -11.52 5.14 16.07
N HIS A 10 -10.97 6.30 15.73
CA HIS A 10 -10.74 6.69 14.34
C HIS A 10 -9.83 5.68 13.63
N PHE A 11 -8.67 5.33 14.19
CA PHE A 11 -7.79 4.30 13.61
C PHE A 11 -8.46 2.93 13.53
N LEU A 12 -9.17 2.50 14.58
CA LEU A 12 -9.81 1.20 14.59
C LEU A 12 -10.89 1.11 13.51
N TYR A 13 -11.74 2.13 13.41
CA TYR A 13 -12.81 2.20 12.42
C TYR A 13 -12.25 2.17 11.00
N GLU A 14 -11.29 3.05 10.71
CA GLU A 14 -10.59 3.11 9.41
C GLU A 14 -9.92 1.79 9.04
N GLY A 15 -9.35 1.07 10.01
CA GLY A 15 -8.75 -0.24 9.80
C GLY A 15 -9.80 -1.34 9.53
N LEU A 16 -10.86 -1.38 10.34
CA LEU A 16 -11.94 -2.35 10.21
C LEU A 16 -12.68 -2.21 8.89
N GLU A 17 -12.95 -0.98 8.44
CA GLU A 17 -13.59 -0.72 7.16
C GLU A 17 -12.75 -1.30 5.99
N LYS A 18 -11.42 -1.13 6.03
CA LYS A 18 -10.51 -1.66 5.00
C LYS A 18 -10.44 -3.19 5.02
N VAL A 19 -10.48 -3.79 6.21
CA VAL A 19 -10.56 -5.25 6.36
C VAL A 19 -11.91 -5.78 5.85
N GLU A 20 -13.01 -5.09 6.17
CA GLU A 20 -14.36 -5.51 5.81
C GLU A 20 -14.62 -5.38 4.30
N THR A 21 -14.17 -4.30 3.68
CA THR A 21 -14.21 -4.11 2.22
C THR A 21 -13.44 -5.20 1.48
N THR A 22 -12.37 -5.73 2.08
CA THR A 22 -11.63 -6.87 1.54
C THR A 22 -12.36 -8.20 1.72
N ARG A 23 -13.18 -8.34 2.76
CA ARG A 23 -13.96 -9.57 3.04
C ARG A 23 -15.28 -9.66 2.29
N LYS A 24 -15.94 -8.53 2.03
CA LYS A 24 -17.14 -8.48 1.20
C LYS A 24 -16.73 -8.69 -0.26
N ALA A 25 -17.50 -9.47 -1.01
CA ALA A 25 -17.26 -9.79 -2.42
C ALA A 25 -17.35 -8.53 -3.32
N GLY A 26 -16.31 -7.70 -3.26
CA GLY A 26 -16.17 -6.42 -3.94
C GLY A 26 -14.70 -6.08 -4.13
N LYS A 27 -14.41 -4.80 -4.40
CA LYS A 27 -13.03 -4.35 -4.63
C LYS A 27 -12.27 -4.30 -3.30
N SER A 28 -11.28 -5.17 -3.13
CA SER A 28 -10.40 -5.16 -1.96
C SER A 28 -9.72 -3.81 -1.78
N PHE A 29 -9.46 -3.46 -0.52
CA PHE A 29 -8.71 -2.24 -0.20
C PHE A 29 -7.34 -2.27 -0.89
N THR A 30 -6.96 -1.15 -1.48
CA THR A 30 -5.62 -0.94 -2.03
C THR A 30 -5.13 0.47 -1.74
N ALA A 31 -3.89 0.57 -1.25
CA ALA A 31 -3.16 1.81 -1.10
C ALA A 31 -2.59 2.33 -2.44
N GLU A 32 -2.71 1.57 -3.53
CA GLU A 32 -2.06 1.90 -4.81
C GLU A 32 -2.37 3.31 -5.31
N PRO A 33 -3.65 3.79 -5.38
CA PRO A 33 -3.92 5.14 -5.87
C PRO A 33 -3.20 6.20 -5.05
N TYR A 34 -3.19 6.01 -3.72
CA TYR A 34 -2.51 6.90 -2.80
C TYR A 34 -0.99 6.92 -3.02
N LEU A 35 -0.37 5.74 -3.10
CA LEU A 35 1.07 5.62 -3.33
C LEU A 35 1.48 6.19 -4.70
N ARG A 36 0.70 5.90 -5.75
CA ARG A 36 0.95 6.24 -7.16
C ARG A 36 0.94 7.75 -7.40
N PHE A 37 0.02 8.46 -6.77
CA PHE A 37 -0.17 9.90 -6.96
C PHE A 37 0.51 10.75 -5.89
N SER A 38 1.35 10.16 -5.04
CA SER A 38 2.12 10.91 -4.03
C SER A 38 2.97 12.01 -4.68
N THR A 39 3.04 13.20 -4.08
CA THR A 39 3.72 14.38 -4.65
C THR A 39 4.70 15.04 -3.68
N GLY A 40 4.74 14.60 -2.43
CA GLY A 40 5.60 15.13 -1.38
C GLY A 40 7.01 14.55 -1.37
N PRO A 41 7.82 14.89 -0.35
CA PRO A 41 9.18 14.37 -0.19
C PRO A 41 9.30 12.84 -0.21
N LEU A 42 8.28 12.12 0.27
CA LEU A 42 8.28 10.66 0.26
C LEU A 42 7.73 10.06 -1.05
N ALA A 43 7.39 10.86 -2.05
CA ALA A 43 6.81 10.37 -3.30
C ALA A 43 7.68 9.32 -4.03
N PRO A 44 9.01 9.49 -4.18
CA PRO A 44 9.84 8.46 -4.80
C PRO A 44 9.76 7.11 -4.08
N THR A 45 9.84 7.14 -2.74
CA THR A 45 9.74 5.95 -1.90
C THR A 45 8.37 5.31 -2.01
N PHE A 46 7.29 6.10 -1.92
CA PHE A 46 5.92 5.61 -1.94
C PHE A 46 5.56 4.99 -3.29
N ARG A 47 5.91 5.65 -4.39
CA ARG A 47 5.70 5.10 -5.74
C ARG A 47 6.55 3.86 -5.98
N GLY A 48 7.75 3.78 -5.39
CA GLY A 48 8.62 2.61 -5.45
C GLY A 48 8.08 1.37 -4.72
N LEU A 49 7.08 1.53 -3.83
CA LEU A 49 6.40 0.38 -3.20
C LEU A 49 5.44 -0.33 -4.16
N ILE A 50 5.04 0.33 -5.25
CA ILE A 50 4.18 -0.27 -6.28
C ILE A 50 5.06 -1.00 -7.29
N PRO A 51 4.89 -2.33 -7.45
CA PRO A 51 5.56 -3.07 -8.52
C PRO A 51 5.17 -2.47 -9.87
N ASP A 52 6.18 -2.19 -10.70
CA ASP A 52 5.98 -1.67 -12.05
C ASP A 52 4.98 -0.49 -12.10
N VAL A 53 5.21 0.54 -11.26
CA VAL A 53 4.29 1.68 -11.09
C VAL A 53 3.83 2.30 -12.41
N ASN A 54 4.69 2.37 -13.42
CA ASN A 54 4.31 2.93 -14.73
C ASN A 54 4.04 1.86 -15.80
N SER A 55 3.88 0.59 -15.41
CA SER A 55 3.62 -0.53 -16.32
C SER A 55 4.66 -0.68 -17.44
N ILE A 56 5.92 -0.32 -17.18
CA ILE A 56 7.02 -0.40 -18.15
C ILE A 56 7.31 -1.86 -18.50
N HIS A 57 7.35 -2.74 -17.49
CA HIS A 57 7.60 -4.16 -17.70
C HIS A 57 6.39 -4.85 -18.33
N LYS A 58 5.16 -4.52 -17.91
CA LYS A 58 3.95 -5.03 -18.56
C LYS A 58 3.85 -4.62 -20.04
N LEU A 59 4.35 -3.44 -20.38
CA LEU A 59 4.36 -2.90 -21.75
C LEU A 59 5.66 -3.21 -22.50
N ASN A 60 6.50 -4.10 -21.99
CA ASN A 60 7.64 -4.67 -22.70
C ASN A 60 7.28 -6.09 -23.17
N PRO A 61 7.50 -6.43 -24.46
CA PRO A 61 7.11 -7.73 -25.00
C PRO A 61 7.80 -8.89 -24.29
N ASP A 62 9.11 -8.82 -24.08
CA ASP A 62 9.90 -9.91 -23.48
C ASP A 62 9.53 -10.11 -22.01
N ASP A 63 9.43 -9.01 -21.24
CA ASP A 63 9.04 -9.05 -19.84
C ASP A 63 7.60 -9.58 -19.68
N ARG A 64 6.70 -9.24 -20.60
CA ARG A 64 5.30 -9.69 -20.55
C ARG A 64 5.21 -11.19 -20.79
N LYS A 65 5.88 -11.71 -21.82
CA LYS A 65 5.93 -13.14 -22.11
C LYS A 65 6.60 -13.91 -20.97
N ALA A 66 7.70 -13.39 -20.43
CA ALA A 66 8.37 -13.98 -19.27
C ALA A 66 7.46 -14.05 -18.04
N SER A 67 6.67 -13.00 -17.78
CA SER A 67 5.69 -12.99 -16.68
C SER A 67 4.60 -14.05 -16.88
N TRP A 68 4.05 -14.18 -18.09
CA TRP A 68 3.05 -15.22 -18.38
C TRP A 68 3.63 -16.62 -18.27
N LYS A 69 4.84 -16.83 -18.76
CA LYS A 69 5.55 -18.09 -18.58
C LYS A 69 5.72 -18.44 -17.10
N ALA A 70 6.14 -17.47 -16.28
CA ALA A 70 6.30 -17.67 -14.84
C ALA A 70 4.97 -18.04 -14.16
N ASP A 71 3.86 -17.41 -14.57
CA ASP A 71 2.52 -17.77 -14.08
C ASP A 71 2.15 -19.20 -14.45
N VAL A 72 2.34 -19.60 -15.71
CA VAL A 72 2.07 -20.97 -16.18
C VAL A 72 2.92 -22.00 -15.43
N ASP A 73 4.22 -21.74 -15.28
CA ASP A 73 5.14 -22.64 -14.59
C ASP A 73 4.77 -22.76 -13.09
N GLN A 74 4.30 -21.68 -12.46
CA GLN A 74 3.83 -21.69 -11.07
C GLN A 74 2.50 -22.45 -10.90
N ILE A 75 1.55 -22.28 -11.82
CA ILE A 75 0.28 -23.02 -11.81
C ILE A 75 0.51 -24.52 -12.03
N ALA A 76 1.35 -24.87 -13.01
CA ALA A 76 1.72 -26.26 -13.29
C ALA A 76 2.39 -26.93 -12.08
N LYS A 77 3.25 -26.18 -11.36
CA LYS A 77 3.87 -26.65 -10.12
C LYS A 77 2.86 -26.80 -8.98
N HIS A 78 1.92 -25.86 -8.83
CA HIS A 78 0.90 -25.88 -7.78
C HIS A 78 -0.05 -27.07 -7.91
N TYR A 79 -0.45 -27.42 -9.13
CA TYR A 79 -1.35 -28.53 -9.41
C TYR A 79 -0.65 -29.83 -9.81
N HIS A 80 0.69 -29.89 -9.75
CA HIS A 80 1.49 -31.07 -10.08
C HIS A 80 1.19 -31.67 -11.47
N PHE A 81 1.24 -30.84 -12.51
CA PHE A 81 0.90 -31.27 -13.87
C PHE A 81 1.75 -32.44 -14.38
N ASP A 82 1.10 -33.38 -15.06
CA ASP A 82 1.75 -34.41 -15.86
C ASP A 82 2.30 -33.85 -17.20
N GLN A 83 2.96 -34.70 -17.98
CA GLN A 83 3.54 -34.28 -19.26
C GLN A 83 2.47 -33.77 -20.24
N ALA A 84 1.32 -34.43 -20.33
CA ALA A 84 0.26 -34.06 -21.27
C ALA A 84 -0.41 -32.72 -20.89
N GLN A 85 -0.58 -32.47 -19.59
CA GLN A 85 -1.06 -31.18 -19.07
C GLN A 85 -0.04 -30.07 -19.30
N ASN A 86 1.26 -30.34 -19.09
CA ASN A 86 2.32 -29.38 -19.39
C ASN A 86 2.38 -29.03 -20.88
N ASP A 87 2.28 -30.02 -21.77
CA ASP A 87 2.28 -29.77 -23.22
C ASP A 87 1.10 -28.88 -23.65
N LYS A 88 -0.10 -29.11 -23.08
CA LYS A 88 -1.27 -28.25 -23.29
C LYS A 88 -1.08 -26.84 -22.70
N ALA A 89 -0.47 -26.73 -21.53
CA ALA A 89 -0.19 -25.44 -20.91
C ALA A 89 0.80 -24.61 -21.73
N GLN A 90 1.83 -25.24 -22.31
CA GLN A 90 2.77 -24.57 -23.22
C GLN A 90 2.09 -24.15 -24.54
N LEU A 91 1.12 -24.91 -25.04
CA LEU A 91 0.32 -24.47 -26.20
C LEU A 91 -0.48 -23.21 -25.89
N LEU A 92 -1.19 -23.16 -24.75
CA LEU A 92 -1.93 -21.97 -24.31
C LEU A 92 -1.02 -20.75 -24.08
N LEU A 93 0.18 -20.99 -23.52
CA LEU A 93 1.20 -19.96 -23.38
C LEU A 93 1.59 -19.42 -24.75
N LYS A 94 1.95 -20.29 -25.70
CA LYS A 94 2.34 -19.90 -27.05
C LYS A 94 1.25 -19.10 -27.76
N GLU A 95 -0.01 -19.54 -27.69
CA GLU A 95 -1.14 -18.77 -28.25
C GLU A 95 -1.25 -17.38 -27.63
N SER A 96 -0.90 -17.23 -26.36
CA SER A 96 -0.88 -15.93 -25.68
C SER A 96 0.32 -15.08 -26.09
N GLU A 97 1.49 -15.68 -26.27
CA GLU A 97 2.68 -15.01 -26.78
C GLU A 97 2.47 -14.50 -28.21
N ASP A 98 1.87 -15.31 -29.09
CA ASP A 98 1.51 -14.94 -30.46
C ASP A 98 0.50 -13.77 -30.47
N TYR A 99 -0.49 -13.80 -29.56
CA TYR A 99 -1.40 -12.66 -29.36
C TYR A 99 -0.65 -11.39 -28.96
N ALA A 100 0.30 -11.50 -28.01
CA ALA A 100 1.09 -10.35 -27.59
C ALA A 100 1.94 -9.81 -28.74
N ASP A 101 2.54 -10.66 -29.57
CA ASP A 101 3.32 -10.21 -30.73
C ASP A 101 2.47 -9.39 -31.69
N ILE A 102 1.27 -9.89 -32.04
CA ILE A 102 0.32 -9.15 -32.88
C ILE A 102 -0.07 -7.83 -32.23
N TRP A 103 -0.39 -7.85 -30.93
CA TRP A 103 -0.77 -6.65 -30.18
C TRP A 103 0.36 -5.62 -30.12
N PHE A 104 1.60 -6.04 -29.87
CA PHE A 104 2.77 -5.16 -29.85
C PHE A 104 3.15 -4.67 -31.24
N GLU A 105 2.78 -5.40 -32.30
CA GLU A 105 3.05 -5.03 -33.68
C GLU A 105 2.01 -4.08 -34.30
N ASP A 106 0.81 -4.07 -33.75
CA ASP A 106 -0.28 -3.21 -34.17
C ASP A 106 0.12 -1.72 -34.19
N HIS A 107 -0.28 -1.01 -35.25
CA HIS A 107 0.14 0.36 -35.51
C HIS A 107 -0.41 1.33 -34.46
N GLU A 108 -1.69 1.21 -34.11
CA GLU A 108 -2.32 2.07 -33.11
C GLU A 108 -1.67 1.87 -31.74
N THR A 109 -1.46 0.61 -31.36
CA THR A 109 -0.83 0.22 -30.10
C THR A 109 0.60 0.72 -30.00
N LYS A 110 1.41 0.56 -31.06
CA LYS A 110 2.78 1.10 -31.12
C LYS A 110 2.79 2.61 -30.91
N GLU A 111 1.90 3.34 -31.57
CA GLU A 111 1.85 4.80 -31.47
C GLU A 111 1.37 5.25 -30.09
N ASN A 112 0.36 4.60 -29.52
CA ASN A 112 -0.15 4.92 -28.18
C ASN A 112 0.90 4.62 -27.09
N ARG A 113 1.60 3.48 -27.18
CA ARG A 113 2.74 3.16 -26.29
C ARG A 113 3.86 4.19 -26.43
N ARG A 114 4.23 4.56 -27.65
CA ARG A 114 5.28 5.57 -27.91
C ARG A 114 4.91 6.91 -27.29
N LYS A 115 3.68 7.39 -27.51
CA LYS A 115 3.15 8.63 -26.90
C LYS A 115 3.20 8.54 -25.37
N TYR A 116 2.73 7.44 -24.81
CA TYR A 116 2.75 7.19 -23.37
C TYR A 116 4.16 7.33 -22.79
N PHE A 117 5.14 6.62 -23.34
CA PHE A 117 6.52 6.67 -22.83
C PHE A 117 7.19 8.04 -23.00
N VAL A 118 6.93 8.73 -24.11
CA VAL A 118 7.45 10.09 -24.34
C VAL A 118 6.89 11.06 -23.30
N GLU A 119 5.58 11.05 -23.08
CA GLU A 119 4.94 11.94 -22.12
C GLU A 119 5.29 11.58 -20.66
N LEU A 120 5.38 10.29 -20.35
CA LEU A 120 5.85 9.80 -19.05
C LEU A 120 7.27 10.30 -18.76
N GLY A 121 8.18 10.22 -19.74
CA GLY A 121 9.54 10.72 -19.60
C GLY A 121 9.60 12.23 -19.32
N LYS A 122 8.71 13.02 -19.94
CA LYS A 122 8.60 14.47 -19.64
C LYS A 122 8.14 14.72 -18.21
N VAL A 123 7.09 14.01 -17.77
CA VAL A 123 6.58 14.11 -16.40
C VAL A 123 7.66 13.73 -15.38
N GLN A 124 8.34 12.60 -15.57
CA GLN A 124 9.37 12.13 -14.66
C GLN A 124 10.55 13.11 -14.54
N LYS A 125 10.96 13.77 -15.64
CA LYS A 125 12.00 14.80 -15.60
C LYS A 125 11.62 15.98 -14.70
N ILE A 126 10.35 16.40 -14.72
CA ILE A 126 9.86 17.47 -13.84
C ILE A 126 9.83 17.00 -12.39
N GLU A 127 9.35 15.77 -12.15
CA GLU A 127 9.25 15.20 -10.81
C GLU A 127 10.61 14.95 -10.14
N GLN A 128 11.63 14.65 -10.94
CA GLN A 128 13.01 14.47 -10.48
C GLN A 128 13.77 15.79 -10.32
N ASN A 129 13.23 16.91 -10.81
CA ASN A 129 13.89 18.21 -10.74
C ASN A 129 13.52 18.94 -9.43
N PRO A 130 14.46 19.09 -8.47
CA PRO A 130 14.19 19.80 -7.22
C PRO A 130 13.84 21.28 -7.44
N ASN A 131 14.30 21.86 -8.54
CA ASN A 131 14.12 23.27 -8.91
C ASN A 131 12.92 23.51 -9.83
N ALA A 132 12.08 22.49 -10.10
CA ALA A 132 10.86 22.67 -10.89
C ALA A 132 9.94 23.71 -10.25
N LEU A 133 9.38 24.60 -11.08
CA LEU A 133 8.48 25.65 -10.63
C LEU A 133 7.12 25.07 -10.21
N SER A 134 6.36 25.75 -9.34
CA SER A 134 5.06 25.26 -8.84
C SER A 134 4.12 24.84 -9.97
N TYR A 135 3.96 25.70 -10.98
CA TYR A 135 3.06 25.43 -12.10
C TYR A 135 3.52 24.23 -12.94
N GLU A 136 4.84 23.96 -13.01
CA GLU A 136 5.37 22.80 -13.74
C GLU A 136 5.04 21.51 -13.00
N ARG A 137 5.20 21.52 -11.67
CA ARG A 137 4.83 20.39 -10.80
C ARG A 137 3.33 20.10 -10.88
N GLU A 138 2.50 21.14 -10.83
CA GLU A 138 1.04 21.01 -10.95
C GLU A 138 0.64 20.41 -12.30
N ARG A 139 1.22 20.90 -13.40
CA ARG A 139 0.99 20.34 -14.74
C ARG A 139 1.48 18.91 -14.86
N ALA A 140 2.64 18.59 -14.30
CA ALA A 140 3.19 17.24 -14.30
C ALA A 140 2.29 16.26 -13.51
N ALA A 141 1.76 16.70 -12.36
CA ALA A 141 0.82 15.90 -11.57
C ALA A 141 -0.51 15.67 -12.28
N ALA A 142 -1.07 16.72 -12.90
CA ALA A 142 -2.26 16.59 -13.75
C ALA A 142 -2.01 15.63 -14.91
N LYS A 143 -0.88 15.78 -15.62
CA LYS A 143 -0.51 14.90 -16.72
C LYS A 143 -0.26 13.46 -16.27
N ARG A 144 0.29 13.23 -15.07
CA ARG A 144 0.43 11.89 -14.47
C ARG A 144 -0.93 11.20 -14.28
N LYS A 145 -1.97 11.95 -13.91
CA LYS A 145 -3.33 11.42 -13.80
C LYS A 145 -3.87 10.99 -15.17
N ASP A 146 -3.69 11.83 -16.19
CA ASP A 146 -4.11 11.49 -17.56
C ASP A 146 -3.34 10.27 -18.08
N LEU A 147 -2.02 10.22 -17.85
CA LEU A 147 -1.18 9.08 -18.20
C LEU A 147 -1.57 7.80 -17.46
N ASP A 148 -2.14 7.88 -16.26
CA ASP A 148 -2.66 6.68 -15.60
C ASP A 148 -3.89 6.11 -16.33
N VAL A 149 -4.73 6.97 -16.90
CA VAL A 149 -5.85 6.54 -17.77
C VAL A 149 -5.30 5.86 -19.02
N ASP A 150 -4.34 6.50 -19.71
CA ASP A 150 -3.70 5.94 -20.90
C ASP A 150 -3.02 4.59 -20.59
N ARG A 151 -2.28 4.52 -19.48
CA ARG A 151 -1.61 3.30 -19.01
C ARG A 151 -2.62 2.18 -18.77
N ARG A 152 -3.73 2.46 -18.09
CA ARG A 152 -4.78 1.47 -17.81
C ARG A 152 -5.42 0.96 -19.09
N ALA A 153 -5.65 1.83 -20.07
CA ALA A 153 -6.15 1.42 -21.38
C ALA A 153 -5.12 0.52 -22.11
N LEU A 154 -3.83 0.91 -22.11
CA LEU A 154 -2.77 0.15 -22.76
C LEU A 154 -2.56 -1.25 -22.18
N ILE A 155 -2.73 -1.45 -20.87
CA ILE A 155 -2.53 -2.76 -20.26
C ILE A 155 -3.80 -3.60 -20.16
N ALA A 156 -4.98 -3.04 -20.46
CA ALA A 156 -6.25 -3.70 -20.23
C ALA A 156 -6.34 -5.05 -20.96
N ASP A 157 -6.07 -5.06 -22.26
CA ASP A 157 -6.16 -6.26 -23.09
C ASP A 157 -5.08 -7.29 -22.71
N LEU A 158 -3.86 -6.82 -22.44
CA LEU A 158 -2.77 -7.68 -21.98
C LEU A 158 -3.12 -8.33 -20.64
N ASP A 159 -3.64 -7.57 -19.67
CA ASP A 159 -4.02 -8.09 -18.35
C ASP A 159 -5.20 -9.07 -18.47
N ALA A 160 -6.21 -8.77 -19.28
CA ALA A 160 -7.31 -9.69 -19.58
C ALA A 160 -6.83 -10.99 -20.25
N ARG A 161 -5.86 -10.90 -21.18
CA ARG A 161 -5.24 -12.09 -21.79
C ARG A 161 -4.49 -12.93 -20.76
N GLY A 162 -3.74 -12.28 -19.87
CA GLY A 162 -3.03 -12.95 -18.78
C GLY A 162 -3.96 -13.66 -17.79
N GLU A 163 -5.08 -13.02 -17.43
CA GLU A 163 -6.12 -13.64 -16.61
C GLU A 163 -6.73 -14.85 -17.31
N THR A 164 -7.11 -14.70 -18.57
CA THR A 164 -7.65 -15.80 -19.40
C THR A 164 -6.68 -16.97 -19.49
N LEU A 165 -5.38 -16.69 -19.69
CA LEU A 165 -4.33 -17.71 -19.73
C LEU A 165 -4.24 -18.45 -18.39
N ARG A 166 -4.18 -17.74 -17.26
CA ARG A 166 -4.10 -18.36 -15.94
C ARG A 166 -5.31 -19.24 -15.65
N ASP A 167 -6.50 -18.77 -15.98
CA ASP A 167 -7.73 -19.53 -15.77
C ASP A 167 -7.78 -20.78 -16.66
N ALA A 168 -7.43 -20.66 -17.95
CA ALA A 168 -7.39 -21.78 -18.87
C ALA A 168 -6.36 -22.83 -18.46
N VAL A 169 -5.18 -22.40 -17.99
CA VAL A 169 -4.13 -23.31 -17.49
C VAL A 169 -4.59 -23.97 -16.20
N ALA A 170 -5.18 -23.24 -15.25
CA ALA A 170 -5.72 -23.82 -14.02
C ALA A 170 -6.83 -24.85 -14.30
N GLN A 171 -7.62 -24.68 -15.37
CA GLN A 171 -8.65 -25.64 -15.79
C GLN A 171 -8.10 -26.94 -16.40
N LEU A 172 -6.79 -27.01 -16.71
CA LEU A 172 -6.15 -28.27 -17.13
C LEU A 172 -6.02 -29.28 -15.97
N ALA A 173 -6.01 -28.81 -14.72
CA ALA A 173 -6.08 -29.66 -13.54
C ALA A 173 -7.46 -30.33 -13.43
N THR A 174 -7.49 -31.61 -13.03
CA THR A 174 -8.76 -32.28 -12.78
C THR A 174 -9.51 -31.63 -11.61
N PRO A 175 -10.86 -31.72 -11.56
CA PRO A 175 -11.64 -31.15 -10.46
C PRO A 175 -11.14 -31.59 -9.08
N GLU A 176 -10.76 -32.87 -8.94
CA GLU A 176 -10.29 -33.44 -7.67
C GLU A 176 -8.97 -32.79 -7.21
N VAL A 177 -8.03 -32.57 -8.13
CA VAL A 177 -6.75 -31.92 -7.84
C VAL A 177 -6.95 -30.45 -7.45
N ARG A 178 -7.87 -29.74 -8.13
CA ARG A 178 -8.17 -28.33 -7.80
C ARG A 178 -8.85 -28.19 -6.44
N GLU A 179 -9.73 -29.12 -6.09
CA GLU A 179 -10.37 -29.13 -4.78
C GLU A 179 -9.35 -29.45 -3.67
N ALA A 180 -8.45 -30.41 -3.90
CA ALA A 180 -7.42 -30.79 -2.94
C ALA A 180 -6.34 -29.71 -2.73
N ALA A 181 -5.86 -29.07 -3.80
CA ALA A 181 -4.80 -28.05 -3.74
C ALA A 181 -5.33 -26.63 -3.49
N GLY A 182 -6.62 -26.40 -3.68
CA GLY A 182 -7.24 -25.08 -3.63
C GLY A 182 -6.91 -24.19 -4.85
N PRO A 183 -7.53 -22.99 -4.94
CA PRO A 183 -7.24 -22.05 -6.02
C PRO A 183 -5.80 -21.56 -5.94
N TYR A 184 -5.12 -21.53 -7.09
CA TYR A 184 -3.82 -20.90 -7.20
C TYR A 184 -3.94 -19.40 -6.90
N VAL A 185 -3.08 -18.89 -6.02
CA VAL A 185 -2.96 -17.46 -5.72
C VAL A 185 -1.54 -17.02 -6.06
N PRO A 186 -1.35 -15.98 -6.89
CA PRO A 186 -0.03 -15.45 -7.20
C PRO A 186 0.76 -15.07 -5.94
N PRO A 187 2.10 -15.13 -5.98
CA PRO A 187 2.93 -14.72 -4.86
C PRO A 187 2.68 -13.26 -4.50
N ARG A 188 2.65 -12.98 -3.19
CA ARG A 188 2.40 -11.63 -2.68
C ARG A 188 3.45 -10.66 -3.16
N THR A 189 2.98 -9.53 -3.67
CA THR A 189 3.80 -8.41 -4.10
C THR A 189 4.05 -7.42 -2.96
N THR A 190 4.93 -6.43 -3.17
CA THR A 190 5.17 -5.37 -2.18
C THR A 190 3.90 -4.59 -1.85
N ILE A 191 3.03 -4.34 -2.84
CA ILE A 191 1.76 -3.62 -2.60
C ILE A 191 0.80 -4.43 -1.72
N ASP A 192 0.79 -5.77 -1.84
CA ASP A 192 -0.04 -6.63 -0.98
C ASP A 192 0.40 -6.56 0.49
N TRP A 193 1.71 -6.51 0.73
CA TRP A 193 2.25 -6.31 2.07
C TRP A 193 1.94 -4.93 2.63
N VAL A 194 1.98 -3.88 1.80
CA VAL A 194 1.59 -2.53 2.21
C VAL A 194 0.10 -2.48 2.56
N ASN A 195 -0.76 -3.10 1.75
CA ASN A 195 -2.20 -3.19 2.00
C ASN A 195 -2.48 -3.91 3.32
N LEU A 196 -1.86 -5.08 3.53
CA LEU A 196 -2.01 -5.87 4.75
C LEU A 196 -1.52 -5.10 5.99
N SER A 197 -0.35 -4.48 5.89
CA SER A 197 0.24 -3.71 6.99
C SER A 197 -0.59 -2.48 7.34
N THR A 198 -1.15 -1.81 6.34
CA THR A 198 -2.02 -0.64 6.55
C THR A 198 -3.32 -1.05 7.25
N MET A 199 -3.98 -2.11 6.76
CA MET A 199 -5.22 -2.63 7.34
C MET A 199 -5.04 -3.04 8.81
N TRP A 200 -4.12 -3.96 9.06
CA TRP A 200 -3.93 -4.51 10.41
C TRP A 200 -3.20 -3.56 11.34
N GLY A 201 -2.29 -2.74 10.81
CA GLY A 201 -1.63 -1.69 11.59
C GLY A 201 -2.65 -0.73 12.20
N LEU A 202 -3.61 -0.25 11.41
CA LEU A 202 -4.68 0.63 11.89
C LEU A 202 -5.55 -0.06 12.96
N VAL A 203 -5.97 -1.31 12.73
CA VAL A 203 -6.76 -2.09 13.69
C VAL A 203 -6.01 -2.27 15.02
N ILE A 204 -4.73 -2.67 14.95
CA ILE A 204 -3.91 -2.92 16.15
C ILE A 204 -3.65 -1.62 16.91
N MET A 205 -3.23 -0.56 16.22
CA MET A 205 -3.00 0.75 16.85
C MET A 205 -4.27 1.28 17.50
N GLY A 206 -5.40 1.24 16.78
CA GLY A 206 -6.69 1.68 17.29
C GLY A 206 -7.17 0.88 18.50
N GLY A 207 -7.10 -0.45 18.42
CA GLY A 207 -7.47 -1.34 19.52
C GLY A 207 -6.60 -1.13 20.77
N CYS A 208 -5.29 -1.02 20.59
CA CYS A 208 -4.35 -0.70 21.67
C CYS A 208 -4.68 0.63 22.35
N LEU A 209 -4.99 1.68 21.59
CA LEU A 209 -5.34 3.00 22.13
C LEU A 209 -6.69 2.99 22.87
N ILE A 210 -7.71 2.30 22.36
CA ILE A 210 -9.01 2.20 23.04
C ILE A 210 -8.86 1.46 24.38
N LEU A 211 -8.25 0.26 24.35
CA LEU A 211 -8.04 -0.58 25.53
C LEU A 211 -7.03 0.03 26.51
N GLY A 212 -6.19 0.97 26.04
CA GLY A 212 -5.08 1.52 26.81
C GLY A 212 -4.00 0.46 27.06
N LEU A 213 -3.67 -0.33 26.04
CA LEU A 213 -2.62 -1.34 26.02
C LEU A 213 -1.44 -0.84 25.17
N PHE A 214 -0.24 -0.83 25.74
CA PHE A 214 0.99 -0.25 25.18
C PHE A 214 0.80 1.18 24.67
N THR A 215 0.09 2.01 25.43
CA THR A 215 -0.40 3.33 24.99
C THR A 215 0.71 4.21 24.39
N PRO A 216 1.88 4.40 25.02
CA PRO A 216 2.92 5.26 24.43
C PRO A 216 3.48 4.72 23.12
N LEU A 217 3.61 3.39 23.00
CA LEU A 217 4.09 2.74 21.79
C LEU A 217 3.05 2.81 20.67
N ALA A 218 1.77 2.55 20.98
CA ALA A 218 0.68 2.66 20.02
C ALA A 218 0.49 4.09 19.52
N SER A 219 0.61 5.08 20.42
CA SER A 219 0.60 6.50 20.07
C SER A 219 1.80 6.89 19.21
N LEU A 220 3.01 6.41 19.53
CA LEU A 220 4.18 6.68 18.71
C LEU A 220 4.08 6.03 17.32
N ALA A 221 3.62 4.79 17.23
CA ALA A 221 3.37 4.11 15.96
C ALA A 221 2.34 4.86 15.11
N GLY A 222 1.25 5.32 15.72
CA GLY A 222 0.24 6.14 15.06
C GLY A 222 0.80 7.47 14.55
N ALA A 223 1.65 8.13 15.33
CA ALA A 223 2.33 9.35 14.90
C ALA A 223 3.28 9.11 13.72
N VAL A 224 4.07 8.01 13.75
CA VAL A 224 4.97 7.65 12.64
C VAL A 224 4.16 7.37 11.38
N PHE A 225 3.11 6.55 11.47
CA PHE A 225 2.23 6.23 10.35
C PHE A 225 1.63 7.50 9.75
N LEU A 226 0.99 8.35 10.55
CA LEU A 226 0.40 9.60 10.08
C LEU A 226 1.45 10.59 9.53
N GLY A 227 2.65 10.61 10.10
CA GLY A 227 3.77 11.41 9.59
C GLY A 227 4.20 10.97 8.20
N GLN A 228 4.28 9.66 7.94
CA GLN A 228 4.58 9.13 6.61
C GLN A 228 3.48 9.49 5.60
N ILE A 229 2.21 9.34 5.98
CA ILE A 229 1.05 9.73 5.17
C ILE A 229 1.11 11.25 4.88
N TYR A 230 1.32 12.08 5.90
CA TYR A 230 1.46 13.54 5.73
C TYR A 230 2.59 13.92 4.76
N LEU A 231 3.78 13.34 4.92
CA LEU A 231 4.95 13.65 4.09
C LEU A 231 4.88 13.10 2.66
N SER A 232 3.96 12.17 2.38
CA SER A 232 3.76 11.68 1.01
C SER A 232 2.97 12.65 0.13
N MET A 233 2.09 13.47 0.72
CA MET A 233 1.28 14.48 0.04
C MET A 233 0.98 15.66 0.98
N PRO A 234 1.99 16.43 1.40
CA PRO A 234 1.76 17.53 2.33
C PRO A 234 1.12 18.70 1.58
N PRO A 235 0.19 19.43 2.22
CA PRO A 235 -0.44 20.64 1.67
C PRO A 235 0.51 21.85 1.75
N TRP A 236 1.75 21.69 1.28
CA TRP A 236 2.76 22.75 1.29
C TRP A 236 2.61 23.65 0.06
N PRO A 237 2.89 24.95 0.19
CA PRO A 237 2.96 25.85 -0.96
C PRO A 237 3.97 25.34 -1.99
N GLY A 238 3.59 25.36 -3.27
CA GLY A 238 4.47 24.93 -4.35
C GLY A 238 4.42 23.43 -4.67
N LEU A 239 3.58 22.65 -3.98
CA LEU A 239 3.28 21.27 -4.32
C LEU A 239 1.89 21.14 -4.94
N PRO A 240 1.68 20.16 -5.84
CA PRO A 240 0.36 19.89 -6.39
C PRO A 240 -0.64 19.54 -5.29
N PRO A 241 -1.90 20.01 -5.40
CA PRO A 241 -2.92 19.72 -4.40
C PRO A 241 -3.20 18.22 -4.33
N ASN A 242 -3.47 17.71 -3.13
CA ASN A 242 -3.87 16.33 -2.94
C ASN A 242 -5.28 16.11 -3.54
N PRO A 243 -5.43 15.25 -4.56
CA PRO A 243 -6.72 15.03 -5.22
C PRO A 243 -7.76 14.35 -4.31
N MET A 244 -7.33 13.77 -3.19
CA MET A 244 -8.17 13.10 -2.19
C MET A 244 -8.29 13.93 -0.90
N ALA A 245 -7.93 15.21 -0.91
CA ALA A 245 -8.12 16.08 0.24
C ALA A 245 -9.60 16.40 0.47
N GLU A 246 -10.05 16.32 1.72
CA GLU A 246 -11.40 16.67 2.16
C GLU A 246 -11.65 18.20 2.24
N GLY A 247 -10.70 19.02 1.77
CA GLY A 247 -10.81 20.47 1.77
C GLY A 247 -9.53 21.17 1.32
N HIS A 248 -9.56 22.50 1.35
CA HIS A 248 -8.40 23.34 1.05
C HIS A 248 -7.57 23.53 2.32
N TYR A 249 -6.56 22.68 2.46
CA TYR A 249 -5.60 22.80 3.56
C TYR A 249 -4.45 23.71 3.16
N PHE A 250 -4.01 24.55 4.09
CA PHE A 250 -2.62 25.00 4.12
C PHE A 250 -1.77 23.92 4.82
N ILE A 251 -0.57 24.23 5.31
CA ILE A 251 0.36 23.31 5.98
C ILE A 251 -0.31 22.32 6.97
N VAL A 252 -1.38 22.72 7.66
CA VAL A 252 -2.09 21.88 8.62
C VAL A 252 -3.29 21.17 8.00
N ASN A 253 -3.25 19.84 7.94
CA ASN A 253 -4.37 18.96 7.59
C ASN A 253 -4.75 18.03 8.75
N LYS A 254 -5.79 17.20 8.56
CA LYS A 254 -6.27 16.25 9.58
C LYS A 254 -5.18 15.30 10.07
N ASN A 255 -4.35 14.80 9.16
CA ASN A 255 -3.27 13.85 9.48
C ASN A 255 -2.23 14.50 10.40
N LEU A 256 -1.88 15.77 10.17
CA LEU A 256 -0.94 16.50 11.03
C LEU A 256 -1.51 16.73 12.43
N ILE A 257 -2.78 17.13 12.52
CA ILE A 257 -3.46 17.36 13.81
C ILE A 257 -3.49 16.06 14.62
N GLU A 258 -3.88 14.95 13.98
CA GLU A 258 -3.96 13.65 14.64
C GLU A 258 -2.56 13.10 15.00
N MET A 259 -1.54 13.36 14.18
CA MET A 259 -0.14 13.04 14.48
C MET A 259 0.34 13.78 15.73
N LEU A 260 0.09 15.09 15.83
CA LEU A 260 0.47 15.89 17.00
C LEU A 260 -0.28 15.42 18.26
N ALA A 261 -1.54 15.03 18.12
CA ALA A 261 -2.31 14.48 19.23
C ALA A 261 -1.76 13.12 19.67
N CYS A 262 -1.35 12.25 18.74
CA CYS A 262 -0.63 11.02 19.02
C CYS A 262 0.70 11.28 19.74
N LEU A 263 1.51 12.25 19.30
CA LEU A 263 2.76 12.62 19.98
C LEU A 263 2.51 13.13 21.40
N ALA A 264 1.48 13.96 21.60
CA ALA A 264 1.08 14.41 22.92
C ALA A 264 0.66 13.22 23.81
N LEU A 265 -0.11 12.26 23.29
CA LEU A 265 -0.48 11.04 24.01
C LEU A 265 0.69 10.12 24.32
N ALA A 266 1.72 10.09 23.46
CA ALA A 266 2.93 9.32 23.71
C ALA A 266 3.74 9.88 24.90
N CYS A 267 3.72 11.21 25.08
CA CYS A 267 4.39 11.89 26.20
C CYS A 267 3.58 11.90 27.49
N LEU A 268 2.25 11.71 27.42
CA LEU A 268 1.36 11.73 28.58
C LEU A 268 1.11 10.31 29.09
N PRO A 269 1.20 10.06 30.42
CA PRO A 269 1.01 8.72 30.99
C PRO A 269 -0.47 8.28 31.05
N THR A 270 -1.26 8.53 30.01
CA THR A 270 -2.71 8.33 29.99
C THR A 270 -3.13 6.86 30.13
N GLY A 271 -2.31 5.92 29.65
CA GLY A 271 -2.52 4.47 29.83
C GLY A 271 -2.44 4.01 31.29
N SER A 272 -1.67 4.72 32.12
CA SER A 272 -1.43 4.33 33.52
C SER A 272 -2.54 4.74 34.48
N TRP A 273 -3.44 5.63 34.06
CA TRP A 273 -4.54 6.10 34.90
C TRP A 273 -5.77 5.19 34.72
N ILE A 274 -6.16 4.93 33.46
CA ILE A 274 -7.31 4.10 33.10
C ILE A 274 -6.97 3.36 31.79
N GLY A 275 -6.67 2.07 31.88
CA GLY A 275 -6.29 1.22 30.74
C GLY A 275 -5.65 -0.10 31.17
N LEU A 276 -5.50 -1.05 30.24
CA LEU A 276 -4.83 -2.32 30.51
C LEU A 276 -3.36 -2.15 30.93
N ASP A 277 -2.71 -1.07 30.53
CA ASP A 277 -1.36 -0.70 30.98
C ASP A 277 -1.29 -0.49 32.50
N ALA A 278 -2.33 0.08 33.11
CA ALA A 278 -2.40 0.26 34.55
C ALA A 278 -2.51 -1.09 35.28
N LEU A 279 -3.24 -2.05 34.71
CA LEU A 279 -3.39 -3.41 35.23
C LEU A 279 -2.09 -4.21 35.12
N LEU A 280 -1.44 -4.17 33.96
CA LEU A 280 -0.25 -4.98 33.66
C LEU A 280 1.03 -4.40 34.27
N PHE A 281 1.18 -3.07 34.29
CA PHE A 281 2.41 -2.40 34.71
C PHE A 281 2.27 -1.59 36.00
N GLY A 282 1.07 -1.44 36.55
CA GLY A 282 0.83 -0.60 37.74
C GLY A 282 1.53 -1.09 39.00
N ALA A 283 1.69 -2.40 39.20
CA ALA A 283 2.42 -2.94 40.36
C ALA A 283 3.94 -2.66 40.28
N ARG A 284 4.53 -2.78 39.08
CA ARG A 284 5.95 -2.46 38.86
C ARG A 284 6.23 -0.97 39.01
N ARG A 285 5.30 -0.12 38.57
CA ARG A 285 5.43 1.33 38.70
C ARG A 285 5.35 1.79 40.16
N ARG A 286 4.35 1.32 40.93
CA ARG A 286 4.23 1.61 42.37
C ARG A 286 5.49 1.21 43.15
N ARG A 287 6.08 0.05 42.82
CA ARG A 287 7.35 -0.37 43.44
C ARG A 287 8.53 0.56 43.11
N ARG A 288 8.59 1.11 41.89
CA ARG A 288 9.64 2.08 41.51
C ARG A 288 9.45 3.45 42.15
N GLU A 289 8.21 3.90 42.29
CA GLU A 289 7.88 5.15 42.97
C GLU A 289 8.24 5.06 44.47
N LEU A 290 7.82 3.98 45.15
CA LEU A 290 8.21 3.70 46.54
C LEU A 290 9.74 3.63 46.73
N ALA A 291 10.45 2.98 45.82
CA ALA A 291 11.91 2.89 45.88
C ALA A 291 12.60 4.26 45.70
N ARG A 292 12.03 5.16 44.89
CA ARG A 292 12.54 6.53 44.74
C ARG A 292 12.26 7.37 45.97
N GLU A 293 11.04 7.31 46.52
CA GLU A 293 10.68 8.04 47.75
C GLU A 293 11.56 7.62 48.93
N LEU A 294 11.84 6.32 49.07
CA LEU A 294 12.77 5.80 50.07
C LEU A 294 14.19 6.37 49.87
N ALA A 295 14.72 6.33 48.64
CA ALA A 295 16.06 6.85 48.34
C ALA A 295 16.17 8.38 48.56
N GLU A 296 15.14 9.15 48.19
CA GLU A 296 15.06 10.59 48.46
C GLU A 296 15.03 10.87 49.97
N SER A 297 14.24 10.09 50.73
CA SER A 297 14.15 10.23 52.19
C SER A 297 15.45 9.90 52.92
N GLU A 298 16.22 8.93 52.42
CA GLU A 298 17.55 8.58 52.93
C GLU A 298 18.56 9.69 52.62
N SER A 299 18.52 10.26 51.41
CA SER A 299 19.41 11.37 51.02
C SER A 299 19.13 12.67 51.78
N ALA A 300 17.88 12.95 52.16
CA ALA A 300 17.50 14.13 52.92
C ALA A 300 17.84 14.03 54.42
N ARG A 301 18.19 12.83 54.91
CA ARG A 301 18.59 12.56 56.29
C ARG A 301 20.10 12.51 56.49
N ALA A 302 20.90 12.48 55.41
CA ALA A 302 22.36 12.53 55.42
C ALA A 302 22.86 13.97 55.30
#